data_AF-A0A957I714-F1
#
_entry.id   AF-A0A957I714-F1
#
_cell.length_a   1.000
_cell.length_b   1.000
_cell.length_c   1.000
_cell.angle_alpha   90.00
_cell.angle_beta   90.00
_cell.angle_gamma   90.00
#
_symmetry.space_group_name_H-M   'P 1'
#
loop_
_entity.id
_entity.type
_entity.pdbx_description
1 polymer ?
#
loop_
_entity_poly.entity_id
_entity_poly.type
_entity_poly.pdbx_seq_one_letter_code
_entity_poly.pdbx_strand_id
1 'polypeptide(L)'
;YTIPGGLTQYHLIGPEVLDADDGAYVLPLTDDLGYAETALTEPWACVEASYTQRRRLQPKAGGRLWVIGQPGDEAAYTFSAELPAPSLVVLSDVPEGVKALIRQKVGPTVEMFVRDGLRPYDFPALKAELTDGEGFDDIIMLAPQSAEQVSEAAKLTAFRGTFNLVGNTPLDGKVEIDVGRIHYHYTAYVGNSGPDMAASYGEARNRCDLLPGGAAVFVGAGGPMGQMHVQRAIELKNGPKLVIATEVNEMRLAALEDLFAPLAAANGKELLTFNPATAEEPLRDFVLNATDQIGADDVVVCVPVAPLMAEAGTYLAPDGMLVLFAGVPNGTMAALDMSTVYLHNAQFTGTSGSALADQATVIAKTVAGDLSPNRSVAAVGGMEAARDGVEAMMEGRYPGKVVIFPQISGLPLMSLAELKNKFPAVAEKLGSGDVWTAEAEAALVETFWQMEQAEHA
;
A
#
# COMPACT_ATOMS: atom_id res chain seq x y z
N TYR A 1 9.03 15.95 17.90
CA TYR A 1 8.19 16.12 19.10
C TYR A 1 7.51 14.79 19.38
N THR A 2 7.44 14.35 20.63
CA THR A 2 6.67 13.15 21.00
C THR A 2 5.31 13.64 21.48
N ILE A 3 4.28 13.45 20.68
CA ILE A 3 2.89 13.71 21.08
C ILE A 3 2.45 12.51 21.94
N PRO A 4 1.81 12.72 23.12
CA PRO A 4 1.27 11.60 23.90
C PRO A 4 0.27 10.77 23.07
N GLY A 5 0.19 9.47 23.33
CA GLY A 5 -0.74 8.58 22.61
C GLY A 5 -2.18 8.64 23.15
N GLY A 6 -3.11 8.00 22.45
CA GLY A 6 -4.54 7.94 22.81
C GLY A 6 -4.90 7.03 24.00
N LEU A 7 -3.95 6.28 24.56
CA LEU A 7 -4.15 5.47 25.76
C LEU A 7 -4.02 6.33 27.04
N THR A 8 -4.89 7.35 27.13
CA THR A 8 -5.02 8.26 28.28
C THR A 8 -6.47 8.74 28.34
N GLN A 9 -6.95 9.08 29.55
CA GLN A 9 -8.31 9.61 29.72
C GLN A 9 -8.41 11.09 29.36
N TYR A 10 -7.32 11.84 29.56
CA TYR A 10 -7.24 13.27 29.25
C TYR A 10 -5.97 13.52 28.45
N HIS A 11 -6.11 14.25 27.34
CA HIS A 11 -5.01 14.65 26.48
C HIS A 11 -5.06 16.17 26.28
N LEU A 12 -3.97 16.86 26.60
CA LEU A 12 -3.84 18.29 26.27
C LEU A 12 -3.39 18.40 24.81
N ILE A 13 -4.20 19.02 23.98
CA ILE A 13 -3.90 19.23 22.55
C ILE A 13 -3.26 20.62 22.40
N GLY A 14 -1.98 20.67 22.04
CA GLY A 14 -1.22 21.89 21.88
C GLY A 14 -0.99 22.30 20.42
N PRO A 15 -0.21 23.39 20.19
CA PRO A 15 0.16 23.86 18.85
C PRO A 15 0.83 22.79 17.99
N GLU A 16 1.50 21.80 18.58
CA GLU A 16 2.10 20.67 17.86
C GLU A 16 1.09 19.78 17.12
N VAL A 17 -0.20 19.87 17.47
CA VAL A 17 -1.32 19.20 16.77
C VAL A 17 -2.15 20.22 15.99
N LEU A 18 -2.35 21.42 16.53
CA LEU A 18 -3.27 22.42 15.95
C LEU A 18 -2.63 23.27 14.84
N ASP A 19 -1.32 23.53 14.93
CA ASP A 19 -0.55 24.37 14.01
C ASP A 19 0.53 23.55 13.30
N ALA A 20 0.19 22.32 12.90
CA ALA A 20 1.12 21.42 12.24
C ALA A 20 1.25 21.70 10.73
N ASP A 21 2.15 20.96 10.08
CA ASP A 21 2.66 21.17 8.73
C ASP A 21 1.53 21.17 7.67
N ASP A 22 0.54 20.30 7.85
CA ASP A 22 -0.64 20.13 7.00
C ASP A 22 -1.90 20.76 7.64
N GLY A 23 -1.72 21.71 8.56
CA GLY A 23 -2.78 22.33 9.34
C GLY A 23 -3.08 21.58 10.63
N ALA A 24 -4.33 21.62 11.07
CA ALA A 24 -4.73 20.99 12.33
C ALA A 24 -4.93 19.47 12.16
N TYR A 25 -4.21 18.65 12.93
CA TYR A 25 -4.38 17.19 13.03
C TYR A 25 -5.59 16.79 13.90
N VAL A 26 -6.67 17.57 13.82
CA VAL A 26 -7.98 17.28 14.41
C VAL A 26 -9.05 17.48 13.35
N LEU A 27 -9.89 16.47 13.15
CA LEU A 27 -10.96 16.49 12.17
C LEU A 27 -12.31 16.65 12.87
N PRO A 28 -13.18 17.56 12.41
CA PRO A 28 -14.52 17.67 12.95
C PRO A 28 -15.33 16.40 12.63
N LEU A 29 -16.10 15.95 13.59
CA LEU A 29 -16.98 14.79 13.47
C LEU A 29 -18.42 15.21 13.71
N THR A 30 -19.36 14.46 13.15
CA THR A 30 -20.79 14.57 13.46
C THR A 30 -21.14 13.68 14.64
N ASP A 31 -22.22 14.02 15.36
CA ASP A 31 -22.71 13.23 16.50
C ASP A 31 -23.29 11.86 16.09
N ASP A 32 -23.34 11.56 14.79
CA ASP A 32 -23.90 10.34 14.21
C ASP A 32 -22.91 9.15 14.22
N LEU A 33 -21.62 9.38 14.53
CA LEU A 33 -20.59 8.34 14.53
C LEU A 33 -20.27 7.86 15.95
N GLY A 34 -20.14 6.54 16.11
CA GLY A 34 -19.63 5.95 17.35
C GLY A 34 -18.13 6.23 17.56
N TYR A 35 -17.66 6.12 18.79
CA TYR A 35 -16.25 6.25 19.17
C TYR A 35 -15.38 5.17 18.51
N ALA A 36 -15.82 3.90 18.52
CA ALA A 36 -15.09 2.80 17.88
C ALA A 36 -15.01 3.02 16.36
N GLU A 37 -16.13 3.39 15.75
CA GLU A 37 -16.23 3.66 14.32
C GLU A 37 -15.28 4.79 13.90
N THR A 38 -15.29 5.88 14.67
CA THR A 38 -14.41 7.03 14.51
C THR A 38 -12.96 6.64 14.63
N ALA A 39 -12.58 5.90 15.68
CA ALA A 39 -11.19 5.48 15.89
C ALA A 39 -10.67 4.59 14.75
N LEU A 40 -11.57 3.82 14.12
CA LEU A 40 -11.25 2.97 12.99
C LEU A 40 -11.14 3.72 11.66
N THR A 41 -11.47 5.01 11.60
CA THR A 41 -11.26 5.81 10.38
C THR A 41 -9.77 5.97 10.03
N GLU A 42 -8.87 5.98 11.01
CA GLU A 42 -7.42 6.09 10.79
C GLU A 42 -6.83 4.85 10.08
N PRO A 43 -7.05 3.60 10.56
CA PRO A 43 -6.53 2.44 9.84
C PRO A 43 -7.20 2.29 8.47
N TRP A 44 -8.48 2.68 8.33
CA TRP A 44 -9.14 2.74 7.03
C TRP A 44 -8.53 3.81 6.11
N ALA A 45 -8.06 4.93 6.64
CA ALA A 45 -7.38 5.96 5.84
C ALA A 45 -6.09 5.40 5.24
N CYS A 46 -5.35 4.57 5.96
CA CYS A 46 -4.19 3.86 5.41
C CYS A 46 -4.57 2.89 4.28
N VAL A 47 -5.69 2.17 4.43
CA VAL A 47 -6.21 1.26 3.39
C VAL A 47 -6.62 2.05 2.14
N GLU A 48 -7.37 3.13 2.28
CA GLU A 48 -7.75 3.99 1.16
C GLU A 48 -6.54 4.67 0.51
N ALA A 49 -5.58 5.13 1.32
CA ALA A 49 -4.34 5.74 0.83
C ALA A 49 -3.55 4.78 -0.08
N SER A 50 -3.64 3.46 0.16
CA SER A 50 -3.02 2.44 -0.70
C SER A 50 -3.51 2.43 -2.14
N TYR A 51 -4.66 3.03 -2.37
CA TYR A 51 -5.29 3.15 -3.67
C TYR A 51 -5.25 4.57 -4.25
N THR A 52 -4.36 5.42 -3.72
CA THR A 52 -4.13 6.79 -4.19
C THR A 52 -2.81 6.91 -4.94
N GLN A 53 -2.73 7.79 -5.93
CA GLN A 53 -1.49 8.01 -6.68
C GLN A 53 -0.49 8.85 -5.86
N ARG A 54 0.33 8.18 -5.06
CA ARG A 54 1.41 8.81 -4.28
C ARG A 54 2.74 8.85 -5.05
N ARG A 55 2.92 7.97 -6.03
CA ARG A 55 4.14 7.86 -6.82
C ARG A 55 4.26 9.06 -7.76
N ARG A 56 5.47 9.55 -7.95
CA ARG A 56 5.73 10.55 -8.99
C ARG A 56 5.84 9.84 -10.33
N LEU A 57 4.97 10.20 -11.26
CA LEU A 57 4.86 9.57 -12.58
C LEU A 57 5.27 10.49 -13.74
N GLN A 58 6.03 11.54 -13.46
CA GLN A 58 6.57 12.47 -14.45
C GLN A 58 8.00 12.83 -14.07
N PRO A 59 8.90 13.10 -15.03
CA PRO A 59 10.24 13.58 -14.70
C PRO A 59 10.22 14.83 -13.81
N LYS A 60 11.20 14.96 -12.91
CA LYS A 60 11.23 16.03 -11.91
C LYS A 60 11.89 17.28 -12.46
N ALA A 61 11.16 18.39 -12.48
CA ALA A 61 11.74 19.70 -12.76
C ALA A 61 12.85 20.03 -11.73
N GLY A 62 14.00 20.47 -12.22
CA GLY A 62 15.19 20.71 -11.39
C GLY A 62 15.82 19.45 -10.79
N GLY A 63 15.32 18.25 -11.14
CA GLY A 63 15.88 16.98 -10.68
C GLY A 63 17.15 16.57 -11.42
N ARG A 64 17.73 15.44 -11.01
CA ARG A 64 18.89 14.81 -11.66
C ARG A 64 18.44 13.64 -12.52
N LEU A 65 18.70 13.72 -13.82
CA LEU A 65 18.34 12.72 -14.81
C LEU A 65 19.57 11.88 -15.18
N TRP A 66 19.44 10.56 -15.15
CA TRP A 66 20.42 9.64 -15.73
C TRP A 66 19.77 8.80 -16.82
N VAL A 67 20.33 8.85 -18.04
CA VAL A 67 19.93 7.99 -19.15
C VAL A 67 21.03 6.98 -19.43
N ILE A 68 20.67 5.70 -19.39
CA ILE A 68 21.56 4.56 -19.54
C ILE A 68 21.16 3.83 -20.81
N GLY A 69 22.08 3.67 -21.75
CA GLY A 69 21.91 2.85 -22.94
C GLY A 69 22.75 1.57 -22.87
N GLN A 70 23.02 1.01 -24.05
CA GLN A 70 23.88 -0.15 -24.22
C GLN A 70 24.96 0.15 -25.27
N PRO A 71 26.21 -0.29 -25.06
CA PRO A 71 27.26 -0.14 -26.06
C PRO A 71 26.85 -0.77 -27.39
N GLY A 72 26.91 0.01 -28.47
CA GLY A 72 26.56 -0.46 -29.81
C GLY A 72 25.05 -0.47 -30.12
N ASP A 73 24.22 0.08 -29.23
CA ASP A 73 22.81 0.33 -29.56
C ASP A 73 22.70 1.47 -30.58
N GLU A 74 22.04 1.18 -31.70
CA GLU A 74 21.76 2.12 -32.80
C GLU A 74 20.26 2.42 -32.94
N ALA A 75 19.43 1.95 -32.01
CA ALA A 75 17.99 2.16 -32.05
C ALA A 75 17.63 3.65 -31.96
N ALA A 76 16.59 4.03 -32.71
CA ALA A 76 16.05 5.38 -32.67
C ALA A 76 14.98 5.49 -31.57
N TYR A 77 15.32 6.18 -30.49
CA TYR A 77 14.38 6.52 -29.43
C TYR A 77 13.81 7.93 -29.59
N THR A 78 12.60 8.13 -29.08
CA THR A 78 11.93 9.43 -29.06
C THR A 78 11.50 9.81 -27.64
N PHE A 79 11.10 11.06 -27.45
CA PHE A 79 10.52 11.55 -26.21
C PHE A 79 9.39 12.51 -26.58
N SER A 80 8.15 12.01 -26.64
CA SER A 80 7.01 12.78 -27.16
C SER A 80 6.54 13.90 -26.23
N ALA A 81 6.60 13.68 -24.92
CA ALA A 81 6.19 14.65 -23.92
C ALA A 81 7.21 15.80 -23.75
N GLU A 82 6.83 16.80 -22.97
CA GLU A 82 7.78 17.77 -22.45
C GLU A 82 8.70 17.09 -21.42
N LEU A 83 10.01 17.32 -21.55
CA LEU A 83 10.96 16.92 -20.54
C LEU A 83 11.23 18.17 -19.68
N PRO A 84 10.69 18.25 -18.44
CA PRO A 84 10.92 19.40 -17.59
C PRO A 84 12.42 19.55 -17.33
N ALA A 85 12.91 20.80 -17.35
CA ALA A 85 14.34 21.10 -17.30
C ALA A 85 14.99 20.50 -16.03
N PRO A 86 15.83 19.45 -16.16
CA PRO A 86 16.57 18.92 -15.02
C PRO A 86 17.73 19.88 -14.67
N SER A 87 18.22 19.82 -13.44
CA SER A 87 19.42 20.56 -13.02
C SER A 87 20.70 19.90 -13.53
N LEU A 88 20.67 18.57 -13.70
CA LEU A 88 21.79 17.74 -14.10
C LEU A 88 21.31 16.60 -15.02
N VAL A 89 22.07 16.32 -16.07
CA VAL A 89 21.90 15.15 -16.93
C VAL A 89 23.18 14.33 -16.96
N VAL A 90 23.06 13.01 -16.79
CA VAL A 90 24.14 12.05 -17.02
C VAL A 90 23.69 11.11 -18.13
N LEU A 91 24.57 10.89 -19.11
CA LEU A 91 24.36 9.96 -20.21
C LEU A 91 25.45 8.89 -20.16
N SER A 92 25.05 7.62 -20.26
CA SER A 92 25.96 6.49 -20.24
C SER A 92 25.59 5.51 -21.34
N ASP A 93 26.49 5.29 -22.30
CA ASP A 93 26.35 4.33 -23.40
C ASP A 93 25.07 4.52 -24.22
N VAL A 94 24.57 5.76 -24.32
CA VAL A 94 23.36 6.08 -25.11
C VAL A 94 23.68 6.27 -26.59
N PRO A 95 22.75 5.92 -27.51
CA PRO A 95 22.92 6.25 -28.92
C PRO A 95 23.13 7.75 -29.14
N GLU A 96 23.94 8.14 -30.13
CA GLU A 96 24.19 9.58 -30.43
C GLU A 96 22.89 10.35 -30.76
N GLY A 97 21.89 9.67 -31.34
CA GLY A 97 20.56 10.24 -31.56
C GLY A 97 19.83 10.60 -30.26
N VAL A 98 19.95 9.77 -29.22
CA VAL A 98 19.38 10.04 -27.89
C VAL A 98 20.08 11.21 -27.22
N LYS A 99 21.42 11.24 -27.28
CA LYS A 99 22.20 12.35 -26.76
C LYS A 99 21.83 13.69 -27.40
N ALA A 100 21.66 13.72 -28.72
CA ALA A 100 21.19 14.90 -29.44
C ALA A 100 19.76 15.29 -29.04
N LEU A 101 18.84 14.32 -28.95
CA LEU A 101 17.46 14.51 -28.53
C LEU A 101 17.36 15.10 -27.11
N ILE A 102 18.06 14.51 -26.14
CA ILE A 102 18.05 14.98 -24.75
C ILE A 102 18.63 16.39 -24.69
N ARG A 103 19.76 16.67 -25.35
CA ARG A 103 20.34 18.02 -25.41
C ARG A 103 19.35 19.04 -25.99
N GLN A 104 18.62 18.68 -27.05
CA GLN A 104 17.60 19.55 -27.64
C GLN A 104 16.46 19.82 -26.65
N LYS A 105 15.99 18.80 -25.92
CA LYS A 105 14.87 18.90 -24.98
C LYS A 105 15.20 19.70 -23.72
N VAL A 106 16.38 19.51 -23.13
CA VAL A 106 16.78 20.18 -21.87
C VAL A 106 17.42 21.56 -22.11
N GLY A 107 17.88 21.82 -23.32
CA GLY A 107 18.53 23.08 -23.70
C GLY A 107 20.04 23.13 -23.42
N PRO A 108 20.71 24.20 -23.88
CA PRO A 108 22.16 24.32 -23.83
C PRO A 108 22.72 24.67 -22.44
N THR A 109 21.89 25.18 -21.53
CA THR A 109 22.31 25.67 -20.20
C THR A 109 22.35 24.58 -19.14
N VAL A 110 21.69 23.44 -19.38
CA VAL A 110 21.66 22.33 -18.42
C VAL A 110 23.01 21.60 -18.44
N GLU A 111 23.54 21.37 -17.26
CA GLU A 111 24.77 20.61 -17.06
C GLU A 111 24.55 19.16 -17.50
N MET A 112 25.45 18.65 -18.36
CA MET A 112 25.33 17.32 -18.93
C MET A 112 26.69 16.65 -19.01
N PHE A 113 26.80 15.47 -18.40
CA PHE A 113 27.98 14.63 -18.44
C PHE A 113 27.75 13.40 -19.28
N VAL A 114 28.80 12.98 -19.99
CA VAL A 114 28.86 11.66 -20.63
C VAL A 114 29.82 10.80 -19.83
N ARG A 115 29.38 9.59 -19.45
CA ARG A 115 30.10 8.60 -18.65
C ARG A 115 29.80 7.22 -19.24
N ASP A 116 30.49 6.89 -20.32
CA ASP A 116 30.34 5.63 -21.05
C ASP A 116 31.20 4.52 -20.44
N GLY A 117 30.84 3.26 -20.70
CA GLY A 117 31.58 2.08 -20.24
C GLY A 117 31.44 1.77 -18.76
N LEU A 118 30.45 2.36 -18.07
CA LEU A 118 30.20 2.10 -16.66
C LEU A 118 29.72 0.67 -16.43
N ARG A 119 30.22 0.05 -15.36
CA ARG A 119 29.76 -1.24 -14.87
C ARG A 119 28.99 -1.08 -13.56
N PRO A 120 28.21 -2.10 -13.15
CA PRO A 120 27.44 -2.03 -11.90
C PRO A 120 28.28 -1.64 -10.67
N TYR A 121 29.53 -2.09 -10.61
CA TYR A 121 30.46 -1.74 -9.53
C TYR A 121 30.93 -0.27 -9.52
N ASP A 122 30.76 0.47 -10.62
CA ASP A 122 31.12 1.89 -10.72
C ASP A 122 29.99 2.82 -10.24
N PHE A 123 28.75 2.32 -10.19
CA PHE A 123 27.57 3.13 -9.87
C PHE A 123 27.63 3.82 -8.50
N PRO A 124 28.14 3.20 -7.41
CA PRO A 124 28.31 3.90 -6.14
C PRO A 124 29.23 5.13 -6.24
N ALA A 125 30.30 5.04 -7.04
CA ALA A 125 31.22 6.15 -7.25
C ALA A 125 30.57 7.26 -8.08
N LEU A 126 29.84 6.90 -9.14
CA LEU A 126 29.05 7.85 -9.94
C LEU A 126 28.06 8.65 -9.06
N LYS A 127 27.36 7.95 -8.18
CA LYS A 127 26.41 8.53 -7.23
C LYS A 127 27.09 9.52 -6.29
N ALA A 128 28.25 9.16 -5.73
CA ALA A 128 29.00 10.02 -4.84
C ALA A 128 29.53 11.27 -5.55
N GLU A 129 30.07 11.12 -6.76
CA GLU A 129 30.67 12.22 -7.55
C GLU A 129 29.63 13.23 -8.04
N LEU A 130 28.53 12.75 -8.63
CA LEU A 130 27.63 13.61 -9.41
C LEU A 130 26.33 13.97 -8.70
N THR A 131 26.02 13.31 -7.57
CA THR A 131 24.74 13.51 -6.87
C THR A 131 24.91 13.76 -5.38
N ASP A 132 26.14 13.98 -4.89
CA ASP A 132 26.46 14.13 -3.47
C ASP A 132 25.93 12.97 -2.60
N GLY A 133 25.84 11.77 -3.17
CA GLY A 133 25.33 10.59 -2.46
C GLY A 133 23.81 10.47 -2.34
N GLU A 134 23.04 11.39 -2.92
CA GLU A 134 21.56 11.37 -2.86
C GLU A 134 20.93 10.46 -3.93
N GLY A 135 21.58 10.30 -5.08
CA GLY A 135 21.06 9.54 -6.23
C GLY A 135 20.36 10.40 -7.28
N PHE A 136 19.74 9.75 -8.26
CA PHE A 136 19.05 10.36 -9.39
C PHE A 136 17.55 10.40 -9.17
N ASP A 137 16.94 11.57 -9.38
CA ASP A 137 15.49 11.71 -9.30
C ASP A 137 14.82 10.93 -10.44
N ASP A 138 15.43 10.91 -11.62
CA ASP A 138 14.94 10.18 -12.78
C ASP A 138 16.04 9.30 -13.38
N ILE A 139 15.75 8.02 -13.54
CA ILE A 139 16.61 7.08 -14.28
C ILE A 139 15.82 6.57 -15.48
N ILE A 140 16.38 6.62 -16.68
CA ILE A 140 15.83 6.02 -17.89
C ILE A 140 16.84 5.00 -18.40
N MET A 141 16.47 3.73 -18.44
CA MET A 141 17.31 2.65 -18.97
C MET A 141 16.74 2.11 -20.27
N LEU A 142 17.54 2.23 -21.33
CA LEU A 142 17.21 1.82 -22.69
C LEU A 142 17.76 0.42 -22.97
N ALA A 143 16.96 -0.39 -23.66
CA ALA A 143 17.27 -1.77 -24.03
C ALA A 143 17.90 -2.56 -22.87
N PRO A 144 17.26 -2.61 -21.69
CA PRO A 144 17.83 -3.31 -20.54
C PRO A 144 17.95 -4.81 -20.83
N GLN A 145 19.13 -5.40 -20.58
CA GLN A 145 19.40 -6.83 -20.84
C GLN A 145 19.80 -7.59 -19.57
N SER A 146 20.44 -6.92 -18.61
CA SER A 146 21.00 -7.54 -17.41
C SER A 146 20.22 -7.15 -16.17
N ALA A 147 19.72 -8.15 -15.45
CA ALA A 147 19.03 -7.97 -14.18
C ALA A 147 19.96 -7.39 -13.10
N GLU A 148 21.25 -7.74 -13.12
CA GLU A 148 22.26 -7.15 -12.22
C GLU A 148 22.40 -5.64 -12.46
N GLN A 149 22.51 -5.22 -13.72
CA GLN A 149 22.62 -3.80 -14.06
C GLN A 149 21.38 -3.01 -13.62
N VAL A 150 20.19 -3.55 -13.84
CA VAL A 150 18.94 -2.93 -13.36
C VAL A 150 18.92 -2.87 -11.83
N SER A 151 19.35 -3.93 -11.14
CA SER A 151 19.37 -4.02 -9.68
C SER A 151 20.28 -2.95 -9.07
N GLU A 152 21.51 -2.82 -9.58
CA GLU A 152 22.45 -1.82 -9.07
C GLU A 152 22.04 -0.39 -9.45
N ALA A 153 21.52 -0.16 -10.66
CA ALA A 153 21.01 1.15 -11.06
C ALA A 153 19.79 1.56 -10.20
N ALA A 154 18.91 0.61 -9.84
CA ALA A 154 17.72 0.89 -9.03
C ALA A 154 18.09 1.47 -7.65
N LYS A 155 19.21 1.04 -7.05
CA LYS A 155 19.73 1.58 -5.79
C LYS A 155 20.12 3.06 -5.88
N LEU A 156 20.43 3.54 -7.08
CA LEU A 156 20.79 4.92 -7.37
C LEU A 156 19.59 5.85 -7.53
N THR A 157 18.37 5.32 -7.58
CA THR A 157 17.16 6.16 -7.55
C THR A 157 17.15 7.00 -6.27
N ALA A 158 16.73 8.26 -6.33
CA ALA A 158 16.61 9.14 -5.16
C ALA A 158 15.30 8.88 -4.39
N PHE A 159 15.10 9.58 -3.26
CA PHE A 159 13.81 9.60 -2.56
C PHE A 159 12.70 10.10 -3.48
N ARG A 160 11.58 9.36 -3.58
CA ARG A 160 10.48 9.61 -4.54
C ARG A 160 10.93 9.69 -6.01
N GLY A 161 12.00 8.96 -6.32
CA GLY A 161 12.55 8.87 -7.66
C GLY A 161 11.72 7.96 -8.58
N THR A 162 11.94 8.11 -9.88
CA THR A 162 11.28 7.32 -10.92
C THR A 162 12.32 6.60 -11.77
N PHE A 163 12.12 5.30 -11.99
CA PHE A 163 12.95 4.46 -12.84
C PHE A 163 12.12 3.99 -14.04
N ASN A 164 12.51 4.43 -15.23
CA ASN A 164 11.85 4.11 -16.50
C ASN A 164 12.65 3.08 -17.30
N LEU A 165 12.06 1.91 -17.55
CA LEU A 165 12.64 0.85 -18.38
C LEU A 165 12.02 0.89 -19.77
N VAL A 166 12.84 0.99 -20.82
CA VAL A 166 12.38 1.06 -22.22
C VAL A 166 13.07 0.00 -23.07
N GLY A 167 12.36 -1.07 -23.42
CA GLY A 167 12.94 -2.16 -24.19
C GLY A 167 11.91 -3.22 -24.59
N ASN A 168 12.27 -4.15 -25.47
CA ASN A 168 11.33 -5.14 -26.01
C ASN A 168 11.79 -6.59 -25.84
N THR A 169 12.87 -6.80 -25.09
CA THR A 169 13.47 -8.11 -24.83
C THR A 169 13.53 -8.32 -23.32
N PRO A 170 13.10 -9.48 -22.78
CA PRO A 170 13.19 -9.78 -21.36
C PRO A 170 14.62 -9.70 -20.82
N LEU A 171 14.73 -9.41 -19.51
CA LEU A 171 15.99 -9.48 -18.77
C LEU A 171 16.50 -10.93 -18.66
N ASP A 172 17.79 -11.09 -18.42
CA ASP A 172 18.44 -12.38 -18.15
C ASP A 172 18.07 -13.02 -16.80
N GLY A 173 17.27 -12.35 -15.97
CA GLY A 173 16.83 -12.86 -14.67
C GLY A 173 15.89 -11.90 -13.92
N LYS A 174 15.60 -12.26 -12.67
CA LYS A 174 14.87 -11.41 -11.73
C LYS A 174 15.78 -10.31 -11.20
N VAL A 175 15.21 -9.13 -10.97
CA VAL A 175 15.90 -7.95 -10.46
C VAL A 175 15.72 -7.88 -8.96
N GLU A 176 16.79 -7.61 -8.23
CA GLU A 176 16.74 -7.31 -6.81
C GLU A 176 16.24 -5.87 -6.62
N ILE A 177 15.02 -5.73 -6.11
CA ILE A 177 14.37 -4.44 -5.87
C ILE A 177 14.19 -4.22 -4.37
N ASP A 178 14.49 -2.99 -3.92
CA ASP A 178 14.24 -2.56 -2.55
C ASP A 178 12.74 -2.31 -2.33
N VAL A 179 12.06 -3.33 -1.82
CA VAL A 179 10.60 -3.30 -1.58
C VAL A 179 10.23 -2.38 -0.42
N GLY A 180 11.15 -2.14 0.52
CA GLY A 180 10.98 -1.12 1.55
C GLY A 180 10.86 0.27 0.94
N ARG A 181 11.68 0.57 -0.07
CA ARG A 181 11.63 1.85 -0.79
C ARG A 181 10.47 2.00 -1.75
N ILE A 182 9.87 0.92 -2.26
CA ILE A 182 8.58 1.01 -2.95
C ILE A 182 7.51 1.51 -1.94
N HIS A 183 7.48 0.91 -0.75
CA HIS A 183 6.49 1.22 0.28
C HIS A 183 6.69 2.60 0.95
N TYR A 184 7.90 2.93 1.42
CA TYR A 184 8.16 4.15 2.20
C TYR A 184 8.62 5.34 1.36
N HIS A 185 9.35 5.11 0.26
CA HIS A 185 9.89 6.21 -0.55
C HIS A 185 9.04 6.49 -1.79
N TYR A 186 8.02 5.68 -2.07
CA TYR A 186 7.21 5.76 -3.29
C TYR A 186 8.06 5.76 -4.56
N THR A 187 9.16 4.98 -4.53
CA THR A 187 10.01 4.76 -5.72
C THR A 187 9.13 4.16 -6.81
N ALA A 188 9.06 4.84 -7.96
CA ALA A 188 8.20 4.42 -9.06
C ALA A 188 9.02 3.66 -10.10
N TYR A 189 8.55 2.49 -10.50
CA TYR A 189 9.05 1.78 -11.68
C TYR A 189 7.99 1.89 -12.77
N VAL A 190 8.36 2.46 -13.91
CA VAL A 190 7.51 2.62 -15.08
C VAL A 190 8.23 2.05 -16.30
N GLY A 191 7.50 1.72 -17.36
CA GLY A 191 8.16 1.20 -18.54
C GLY A 191 7.28 1.04 -19.76
N ASN A 192 7.93 0.87 -20.91
CA ASN A 192 7.27 0.57 -22.17
C ASN A 192 8.19 -0.13 -23.18
N SER A 193 7.60 -0.67 -24.25
CA SER A 193 8.32 -1.44 -25.27
C SER A 193 9.11 -0.62 -26.30
N GLY A 194 9.13 0.70 -26.14
CA GLY A 194 9.75 1.67 -27.04
C GLY A 194 8.88 2.02 -28.25
N PRO A 195 9.36 2.93 -29.13
CA PRO A 195 10.62 3.69 -28.99
C PRO A 195 10.46 5.00 -28.19
N ASP A 196 9.24 5.39 -27.82
CA ASP A 196 8.98 6.63 -27.09
C ASP A 196 9.19 6.48 -25.58
N MET A 197 10.28 7.03 -25.07
CA MET A 197 10.61 7.00 -23.64
C MET A 197 9.53 7.67 -22.78
N ALA A 198 8.84 8.68 -23.33
CA ALA A 198 7.83 9.44 -22.60
C ALA A 198 6.54 8.63 -22.36
N ALA A 199 6.28 7.61 -23.18
CA ALA A 199 5.05 6.83 -23.13
C ALA A 199 4.90 5.98 -21.86
N SER A 200 5.93 5.83 -21.04
CA SER A 200 5.87 5.14 -19.74
C SER A 200 5.16 5.96 -18.65
N TYR A 201 5.14 7.28 -18.79
CA TYR A 201 4.74 8.22 -17.73
C TYR A 201 3.23 8.50 -17.72
N GLY A 202 2.77 9.06 -16.61
CA GLY A 202 1.40 9.53 -16.43
C GLY A 202 0.40 8.50 -15.90
N GLU A 203 -0.69 9.01 -15.31
CA GLU A 203 -1.71 8.22 -14.63
C GLU A 203 -2.55 7.35 -15.56
N ALA A 204 -2.70 7.75 -16.84
CA ALA A 204 -3.46 6.98 -17.83
C ALA A 204 -2.89 5.58 -18.04
N ARG A 205 -1.57 5.42 -17.85
CA ARG A 205 -0.87 4.14 -17.97
C ARG A 205 -0.60 3.49 -16.62
N ASN A 206 -0.45 4.30 -15.57
CA ASN A 206 -0.06 3.86 -14.25
C ASN A 206 -1.24 4.02 -13.27
N ARG A 207 -2.05 2.96 -13.14
CA ARG A 207 -3.21 2.93 -12.26
C ARG A 207 -2.80 2.89 -10.79
N CYS A 208 -3.75 3.19 -9.92
CA CYS A 208 -3.55 3.13 -8.48
C CYS A 208 -4.72 2.50 -7.73
N ASP A 209 -5.79 2.07 -8.40
CA ASP A 209 -6.92 1.39 -7.76
C ASP A 209 -7.16 0.01 -8.39
N LEU A 210 -7.95 -0.81 -7.71
CA LEU A 210 -8.34 -2.15 -8.13
C LEU A 210 -9.08 -2.14 -9.47
N LEU A 211 -8.84 -3.16 -10.29
CA LEU A 211 -9.40 -3.25 -11.64
C LEU A 211 -10.91 -3.57 -11.58
N PRO A 212 -11.78 -2.74 -12.21
CA PRO A 212 -13.19 -3.04 -12.30
C PRO A 212 -13.45 -4.37 -13.03
N GLY A 213 -14.16 -5.29 -12.37
CA GLY A 213 -14.49 -6.60 -12.93
C GLY A 213 -13.34 -7.62 -12.95
N GLY A 214 -12.14 -7.24 -12.49
CA GLY A 214 -10.96 -8.09 -12.45
C GLY A 214 -10.95 -9.08 -11.28
N ALA A 215 -9.80 -9.76 -11.10
CA ALA A 215 -9.49 -10.64 -9.99
C ALA A 215 -8.47 -10.01 -9.04
N ALA A 216 -8.79 -9.94 -7.74
CA ALA A 216 -7.93 -9.38 -6.70
C ALA A 216 -7.53 -10.45 -5.67
N VAL A 217 -6.24 -10.57 -5.38
CA VAL A 217 -5.68 -11.50 -4.39
C VAL A 217 -5.16 -10.72 -3.18
N PHE A 218 -5.51 -11.15 -1.98
CA PHE A 218 -5.09 -10.54 -0.71
C PHE A 218 -4.25 -11.54 0.09
N VAL A 219 -2.94 -11.29 0.15
CA VAL A 219 -1.99 -12.14 0.89
C VAL A 219 -1.93 -11.70 2.35
N GLY A 220 -2.33 -12.60 3.26
CA GLY A 220 -2.43 -12.29 4.70
C GLY A 220 -3.70 -11.53 5.06
N ALA A 221 -4.81 -11.94 4.47
CA ALA A 221 -6.12 -11.32 4.58
C ALA A 221 -6.77 -11.50 5.97
N GLY A 222 -6.38 -12.50 6.76
CA GLY A 222 -7.00 -12.80 8.05
C GLY A 222 -6.60 -11.85 9.19
N GLY A 223 -5.58 -11.00 8.99
CA GLY A 223 -5.25 -9.91 9.91
C GLY A 223 -6.13 -8.67 9.71
N PRO A 224 -6.18 -7.73 10.68
CA PRO A 224 -7.14 -6.62 10.65
C PRO A 224 -7.05 -5.74 9.40
N MET A 225 -5.84 -5.45 8.92
CA MET A 225 -5.65 -4.65 7.71
C MET A 225 -6.05 -5.42 6.45
N GLY A 226 -5.72 -6.72 6.39
CA GLY A 226 -6.11 -7.60 5.29
C GLY A 226 -7.63 -7.71 5.16
N GLN A 227 -8.34 -7.81 6.29
CA GLN A 227 -9.81 -7.81 6.33
C GLN A 227 -10.39 -6.48 5.80
N MET A 228 -9.80 -5.33 6.14
CA MET A 228 -10.24 -4.04 5.61
C MET A 228 -10.02 -3.96 4.08
N HIS A 229 -8.91 -4.47 3.56
CA HIS A 229 -8.68 -4.55 2.12
C HIS A 229 -9.69 -5.45 1.40
N VAL A 230 -10.00 -6.62 1.96
CA VAL A 230 -11.04 -7.54 1.44
C VAL A 230 -12.41 -6.86 1.47
N GLN A 231 -12.77 -6.23 2.59
CA GLN A 231 -14.01 -5.48 2.70
C GLN A 231 -14.11 -4.39 1.63
N ARG A 232 -13.07 -3.56 1.47
CA ARG A 232 -13.01 -2.51 0.46
C ARG A 232 -13.25 -3.09 -0.93
N ALA A 233 -12.56 -4.17 -1.29
CA ALA A 233 -12.67 -4.79 -2.60
C ALA A 233 -14.09 -5.29 -2.89
N ILE A 234 -14.76 -5.83 -1.87
CA ILE A 234 -16.14 -6.32 -1.97
C ILE A 234 -17.13 -5.15 -2.10
N GLU A 235 -17.01 -4.13 -1.27
CA GLU A 235 -17.94 -2.98 -1.19
C GLU A 235 -17.72 -1.96 -2.33
N LEU A 236 -16.58 -2.02 -3.02
CA LEU A 236 -16.30 -1.17 -4.17
C LEU A 236 -17.24 -1.50 -5.33
N LYS A 237 -18.21 -0.61 -5.58
CA LYS A 237 -19.26 -0.72 -6.62
C LYS A 237 -18.67 -1.08 -7.99
N ASN A 238 -17.60 -0.38 -8.39
CA ASN A 238 -16.85 -0.64 -9.63
C ASN A 238 -15.53 -1.36 -9.37
N GLY A 239 -15.50 -2.29 -8.40
CA GLY A 239 -14.31 -3.04 -8.00
C GLY A 239 -14.16 -4.40 -8.70
N PRO A 240 -13.22 -5.24 -8.24
CA PRO A 240 -12.99 -6.58 -8.79
C PRO A 240 -14.26 -7.43 -8.68
N LYS A 241 -14.42 -8.41 -9.57
CA LYS A 241 -15.52 -9.38 -9.51
C LYS A 241 -15.15 -10.60 -8.68
N LEU A 242 -13.89 -11.02 -8.76
CA LEU A 242 -13.33 -12.13 -8.01
C LEU A 242 -12.37 -11.60 -6.93
N VAL A 243 -12.57 -12.04 -5.69
CA VAL A 243 -11.74 -11.72 -4.53
C VAL A 243 -11.18 -13.03 -3.97
N ILE A 244 -9.86 -13.16 -3.91
CA ILE A 244 -9.17 -14.31 -3.32
C ILE A 244 -8.49 -13.84 -2.04
N ALA A 245 -8.89 -14.37 -0.89
CA ALA A 245 -8.35 -13.99 0.41
C ALA A 245 -7.54 -15.15 1.02
N THR A 246 -6.29 -14.90 1.43
CA THR A 246 -5.42 -15.95 1.95
C THR A 246 -5.02 -15.74 3.40
N GLU A 247 -5.00 -16.82 4.18
CA GLU A 247 -4.60 -16.79 5.59
C GLU A 247 -4.08 -18.17 6.01
N VAL A 248 -3.02 -18.21 6.82
CA VAL A 248 -2.37 -19.45 7.26
C VAL A 248 -3.06 -20.07 8.48
N ASN A 249 -3.73 -19.25 9.29
CA ASN A 249 -4.44 -19.68 10.47
C ASN A 249 -5.90 -20.04 10.16
N GLU A 250 -6.25 -21.31 10.31
CA GLU A 250 -7.60 -21.83 10.02
C GLU A 250 -8.73 -21.09 10.76
N MET A 251 -8.52 -20.71 12.03
CA MET A 251 -9.56 -20.00 12.79
C MET A 251 -9.78 -18.57 12.25
N ARG A 252 -8.71 -17.90 11.79
CA ARG A 252 -8.82 -16.58 11.17
C ARG A 252 -9.40 -16.66 9.76
N LEU A 253 -9.07 -17.70 9.01
CA LEU A 253 -9.65 -17.93 7.69
C LEU A 253 -11.16 -18.19 7.80
N ALA A 254 -11.60 -19.04 8.73
CA ALA A 254 -13.01 -19.26 9.01
C ALA A 254 -13.72 -17.96 9.43
N ALA A 255 -13.12 -17.16 10.33
CA ALA A 255 -13.68 -15.87 10.72
C ALA A 255 -13.80 -14.89 9.54
N LEU A 256 -12.84 -14.90 8.61
CA LEU A 256 -12.87 -14.12 7.37
C LEU A 256 -14.04 -14.57 6.48
N GLU A 257 -14.22 -15.88 6.28
CA GLU A 257 -15.33 -16.44 5.51
C GLU A 257 -16.69 -16.07 6.09
N ASP A 258 -16.88 -16.26 7.40
CA ASP A 258 -18.12 -15.95 8.11
C ASP A 258 -18.50 -14.47 7.96
N LEU A 259 -17.50 -13.58 7.99
CA LEU A 259 -17.71 -12.13 7.93
C LEU A 259 -17.97 -11.63 6.50
N PHE A 260 -17.29 -12.20 5.50
CA PHE A 260 -17.24 -11.63 4.16
C PHE A 260 -17.98 -12.42 3.08
N ALA A 261 -18.27 -13.71 3.26
CA ALA A 261 -19.05 -14.46 2.27
C ALA A 261 -20.47 -13.88 2.08
N PRO A 262 -21.22 -13.52 3.14
CA PRO A 262 -22.52 -12.86 2.98
C PRO A 262 -22.40 -11.47 2.33
N LEU A 263 -21.33 -10.73 2.66
CA LEU A 263 -21.08 -9.40 2.10
C LEU A 263 -20.75 -9.47 0.60
N ALA A 264 -19.93 -10.44 0.20
CA ALA A 264 -19.59 -10.71 -1.19
C ALA A 264 -20.84 -11.07 -2.00
N ALA A 265 -21.67 -11.99 -1.49
CA ALA A 265 -22.94 -12.36 -2.12
C ALA A 265 -23.88 -11.16 -2.28
N ALA A 266 -24.00 -10.31 -1.26
CA ALA A 266 -24.84 -9.11 -1.31
C ALA A 266 -24.36 -8.06 -2.35
N ASN A 267 -23.05 -8.01 -2.62
CA ASN A 267 -22.45 -7.11 -3.60
C ASN A 267 -22.20 -7.76 -4.98
N GLY A 268 -22.68 -9.00 -5.19
CA GLY A 268 -22.50 -9.72 -6.45
C GLY A 268 -21.04 -10.05 -6.78
N LYS A 269 -20.22 -10.25 -5.74
CA LYS A 269 -18.80 -10.61 -5.84
C LYS A 269 -18.60 -12.09 -5.53
N GLU A 270 -17.61 -12.70 -6.16
CA GLU A 270 -17.16 -14.05 -5.81
C GLU A 270 -16.00 -13.94 -4.82
N LEU A 271 -16.13 -14.62 -3.66
CA LEU A 271 -15.08 -14.71 -2.66
C LEU A 271 -14.56 -16.15 -2.64
N LEU A 272 -13.26 -16.32 -2.86
CA LEU A 272 -12.53 -17.56 -2.65
C LEU A 272 -11.54 -17.37 -1.51
N THR A 273 -11.41 -18.40 -0.69
CA THR A 273 -10.50 -18.43 0.44
C THR A 273 -9.46 -19.52 0.26
N PHE A 274 -8.25 -19.27 0.74
CA PHE A 274 -7.14 -20.19 0.53
C PHE A 274 -6.18 -20.20 1.73
N ASN A 275 -5.89 -21.38 2.25
CA ASN A 275 -4.85 -21.56 3.26
C ASN A 275 -3.57 -22.13 2.64
N PRO A 276 -2.51 -21.32 2.47
CA PRO A 276 -1.26 -21.81 1.89
C PRO A 276 -0.47 -22.75 2.81
N ALA A 277 -0.82 -22.86 4.09
CA ALA A 277 -0.17 -23.77 5.03
C ALA A 277 -0.76 -25.20 4.99
N THR A 278 -2.00 -25.37 4.52
CA THR A 278 -2.71 -26.66 4.51
C THR A 278 -3.07 -27.15 3.11
N ALA A 279 -3.09 -26.26 2.10
CA ALA A 279 -3.32 -26.64 0.71
C ALA A 279 -2.20 -27.51 0.13
N GLU A 280 -2.57 -28.48 -0.71
CA GLU A 280 -1.62 -29.33 -1.45
C GLU A 280 -1.04 -28.61 -2.68
N GLU A 281 -1.84 -27.77 -3.34
CA GLU A 281 -1.38 -26.97 -4.48
C GLU A 281 -0.78 -25.64 -4.03
N PRO A 282 0.21 -25.08 -4.75
CA PRO A 282 0.73 -23.74 -4.50
C PRO A 282 -0.35 -22.67 -4.76
N LEU A 283 -0.31 -21.56 -4.00
CA LEU A 283 -1.23 -20.42 -4.21
C LEU A 283 -1.21 -19.89 -5.64
N ARG A 284 -0.03 -19.88 -6.29
CA ARG A 284 0.10 -19.49 -7.69
C ARG A 284 -0.82 -20.29 -8.61
N ASP A 285 -0.84 -21.60 -8.44
CA ASP A 285 -1.58 -22.50 -9.32
C ASP A 285 -3.09 -22.37 -9.04
N PHE A 286 -3.47 -22.21 -7.77
CA PHE A 286 -4.84 -21.88 -7.39
C PHE A 286 -5.33 -20.57 -8.04
N VAL A 287 -4.52 -19.51 -7.99
CA VAL A 287 -4.85 -18.22 -8.62
C VAL A 287 -4.99 -18.37 -10.13
N LEU A 288 -4.07 -19.07 -10.80
CA LEU A 288 -4.15 -19.33 -12.25
C LEU A 288 -5.40 -20.14 -12.60
N ASN A 289 -5.74 -21.15 -11.81
CA ASN A 289 -6.94 -21.96 -12.03
C ASN A 289 -8.22 -21.14 -11.87
N ALA A 290 -8.26 -20.21 -10.91
CA ALA A 290 -9.38 -19.31 -10.69
C ALA A 290 -9.49 -18.16 -11.72
N THR A 291 -8.44 -17.92 -12.51
CA THR A 291 -8.34 -16.78 -13.45
C THR A 291 -8.07 -17.21 -14.89
N ASP A 292 -8.57 -18.39 -15.29
CA ASP A 292 -8.43 -18.92 -16.66
C ASP A 292 -6.97 -18.95 -17.16
N GLN A 293 -6.02 -19.22 -16.26
CA GLN A 293 -4.57 -19.25 -16.48
C GLN A 293 -3.94 -17.90 -16.85
N ILE A 294 -4.64 -16.79 -16.62
CA ILE A 294 -4.13 -15.43 -16.92
C ILE A 294 -3.33 -14.88 -15.74
N GLY A 295 -3.80 -15.10 -14.51
CA GLY A 295 -3.29 -14.45 -13.30
C GLY A 295 -4.24 -13.38 -12.79
N ALA A 296 -3.95 -12.84 -11.61
CA ALA A 296 -4.76 -11.82 -10.96
C ALA A 296 -4.41 -10.41 -11.46
N ASP A 297 -5.43 -9.59 -11.70
CA ASP A 297 -5.25 -8.19 -12.06
C ASP A 297 -4.63 -7.41 -10.89
N ASP A 298 -5.00 -7.73 -9.65
CA ASP A 298 -4.52 -7.08 -8.44
C ASP A 298 -3.99 -8.09 -7.43
N VAL A 299 -2.83 -7.82 -6.85
CA VAL A 299 -2.30 -8.61 -5.74
C VAL A 299 -1.86 -7.65 -4.63
N VAL A 300 -2.49 -7.75 -3.46
CA VAL A 300 -2.23 -6.90 -2.30
C VAL A 300 -1.56 -7.73 -1.20
N VAL A 301 -0.34 -7.34 -0.82
CA VAL A 301 0.46 -8.03 0.19
C VAL A 301 0.35 -7.31 1.53
N CYS A 302 -0.39 -7.91 2.46
CA CYS A 302 -0.66 -7.37 3.80
C CYS A 302 0.30 -7.90 4.87
N VAL A 303 1.37 -8.60 4.48
CA VAL A 303 2.37 -9.20 5.38
C VAL A 303 3.79 -8.69 5.07
N PRO A 304 4.58 -8.30 6.09
CA PRO A 304 5.89 -7.69 5.90
C PRO A 304 7.00 -8.73 5.70
N VAL A 305 6.88 -9.56 4.65
CA VAL A 305 7.79 -10.69 4.38
C VAL A 305 8.27 -10.65 2.93
N ALA A 306 9.54 -10.30 2.72
CA ALA A 306 10.09 -10.08 1.38
C ALA A 306 10.00 -11.30 0.43
N PRO A 307 10.25 -12.54 0.87
CA PRO A 307 10.00 -13.71 0.02
C PRO A 307 8.54 -13.82 -0.47
N LEU A 308 7.56 -13.49 0.38
CA LEU A 308 6.15 -13.49 -0.02
C LEU A 308 5.83 -12.34 -0.97
N MET A 309 6.48 -11.17 -0.80
CA MET A 309 6.35 -10.07 -1.77
C MET A 309 6.90 -10.45 -3.15
N ALA A 310 8.03 -11.16 -3.20
CA ALA A 310 8.59 -11.68 -4.46
C ALA A 310 7.70 -12.75 -5.09
N GLU A 311 7.17 -13.66 -4.28
CA GLU A 311 6.26 -14.71 -4.73
C GLU A 311 4.93 -14.14 -5.24
N ALA A 312 4.39 -13.13 -4.57
CA ALA A 312 3.15 -12.45 -4.96
C ALA A 312 3.20 -11.84 -6.37
N GLY A 313 4.37 -11.37 -6.80
CA GLY A 313 4.57 -10.90 -8.17
C GLY A 313 4.36 -11.99 -9.24
N THR A 314 4.42 -13.27 -8.87
CA THR A 314 4.21 -14.41 -9.80
C THR A 314 2.74 -14.78 -10.00
N TYR A 315 1.83 -14.17 -9.24
CA TYR A 315 0.39 -14.39 -9.32
C TYR A 315 -0.29 -13.42 -10.31
N LEU A 316 0.43 -12.37 -10.72
CA LEU A 316 -0.11 -11.29 -11.54
C LEU A 316 -0.46 -11.77 -12.95
N ALA A 317 -1.55 -11.21 -13.47
CA ALA A 317 -1.77 -11.07 -14.90
C ALA A 317 -0.63 -10.24 -15.54
N PRO A 318 -0.40 -10.32 -16.87
CA PRO A 318 0.70 -9.61 -17.51
C PRO A 318 0.77 -8.10 -17.22
N ASP A 319 -0.35 -7.40 -17.16
CA ASP A 319 -0.48 -5.96 -16.84
C ASP A 319 -0.99 -5.71 -15.40
N GLY A 320 -0.87 -6.70 -14.53
CA GLY A 320 -1.37 -6.66 -13.15
C GLY A 320 -0.62 -5.67 -12.24
N MET A 321 -1.23 -5.35 -11.10
CA MET A 321 -0.67 -4.47 -10.07
C MET A 321 -0.39 -5.22 -8.77
N LEU A 322 0.86 -5.16 -8.32
CA LEU A 322 1.31 -5.60 -7.00
C LEU A 322 1.32 -4.41 -6.02
N VAL A 323 0.54 -4.51 -4.96
CA VAL A 323 0.46 -3.52 -3.88
C VAL A 323 1.17 -4.07 -2.64
N LEU A 324 2.31 -3.49 -2.30
CA LEU A 324 3.08 -3.80 -1.09
C LEU A 324 2.56 -2.93 0.06
N PHE A 325 1.46 -3.37 0.65
CA PHE A 325 0.80 -2.65 1.73
C PHE A 325 1.58 -2.75 3.05
N ALA A 326 2.07 -3.93 3.40
CA ALA A 326 2.88 -4.08 4.60
C ALA A 326 4.33 -3.61 4.35
N GLY A 327 4.82 -2.71 5.21
CA GLY A 327 6.18 -2.18 5.11
C GLY A 327 7.25 -3.16 5.63
N VAL A 328 8.39 -3.19 4.94
CA VAL A 328 9.64 -3.83 5.40
C VAL A 328 10.75 -2.77 5.43
N PRO A 329 11.79 -2.92 6.27
CA PRO A 329 12.85 -1.91 6.36
C PRO A 329 13.45 -1.56 4.99
N ASN A 330 13.75 -0.29 4.77
CA ASN A 330 14.51 0.14 3.60
C ASN A 330 15.83 -0.64 3.50
N GLY A 331 16.19 -1.08 2.30
CA GLY A 331 17.31 -2.00 2.04
C GLY A 331 16.91 -3.48 2.04
N THR A 332 15.64 -3.80 2.30
CA THR A 332 15.11 -5.16 2.14
C THR A 332 14.89 -5.44 0.65
N MET A 333 15.67 -6.38 0.10
CA MET A 333 15.62 -6.74 -1.31
C MET A 333 14.65 -7.89 -1.58
N ALA A 334 13.97 -7.85 -2.72
CA ALA A 334 13.14 -8.92 -3.24
C ALA A 334 13.38 -9.12 -4.74
N ALA A 335 13.48 -10.38 -5.17
CA ALA A 335 13.66 -10.76 -6.56
C ALA A 335 12.35 -10.62 -7.35
N LEU A 336 12.20 -9.55 -8.12
CA LEU A 336 11.00 -9.24 -8.92
C LEU A 336 11.29 -9.38 -10.42
N ASP A 337 10.30 -9.85 -11.17
CA ASP A 337 10.38 -9.82 -12.64
C ASP A 337 10.04 -8.41 -13.14
N MET A 338 11.07 -7.61 -13.41
CA MET A 338 10.91 -6.25 -13.93
C MET A 338 10.69 -6.23 -15.45
N SER A 339 10.78 -7.38 -16.14
CA SER A 339 10.48 -7.45 -17.57
C SER A 339 9.02 -7.14 -17.84
N THR A 340 8.12 -7.60 -16.97
CA THR A 340 6.67 -7.36 -17.07
C THR A 340 6.31 -5.87 -16.98
N VAL A 341 7.08 -5.06 -16.26
CA VAL A 341 6.84 -3.61 -16.12
C VAL A 341 6.91 -2.90 -17.47
N TYR A 342 7.91 -3.20 -18.31
CA TYR A 342 8.08 -2.54 -19.60
C TYR A 342 7.52 -3.30 -20.79
N LEU A 343 7.42 -4.63 -20.71
CA LEU A 343 6.83 -5.46 -21.77
C LEU A 343 5.30 -5.49 -21.71
N HIS A 344 4.74 -5.45 -20.51
CA HIS A 344 3.32 -5.71 -20.27
C HIS A 344 2.63 -4.66 -19.39
N ASN A 345 3.34 -3.63 -18.92
CA ASN A 345 2.79 -2.59 -18.07
C ASN A 345 2.34 -3.06 -16.67
N ALA A 346 2.97 -4.12 -16.15
CA ALA A 346 2.80 -4.51 -14.75
C ALA A 346 3.24 -3.37 -13.81
N GLN A 347 2.59 -3.25 -12.65
CA GLN A 347 2.79 -2.12 -11.74
C GLN A 347 3.13 -2.58 -10.34
N PHE A 348 4.25 -2.12 -9.81
CA PHE A 348 4.61 -2.36 -8.41
C PHE A 348 4.44 -1.05 -7.65
N THR A 349 3.64 -1.08 -6.61
CA THR A 349 3.31 0.08 -5.79
C THR A 349 3.29 -0.29 -4.31
N GLY A 350 3.37 0.70 -3.45
CA GLY A 350 3.29 0.56 -2.01
C GLY A 350 3.00 1.93 -1.40
N THR A 351 2.37 1.93 -0.24
CA THR A 351 1.94 3.16 0.44
C THR A 351 2.16 3.05 1.94
N SER A 352 2.62 4.13 2.58
CA SER A 352 2.82 4.16 4.02
C SER A 352 2.05 5.30 4.65
N GLY A 353 1.32 5.00 5.72
CA GLY A 353 0.46 5.97 6.40
C GLY A 353 -0.65 6.52 5.52
N SER A 354 -1.22 7.64 5.95
CA SER A 354 -2.26 8.37 5.23
C SER A 354 -2.09 9.88 5.46
N ALA A 355 -2.64 10.68 4.56
CA ALA A 355 -2.76 12.13 4.75
C ALA A 355 -4.09 12.46 5.44
N LEU A 356 -4.19 13.66 6.03
CA LEU A 356 -5.46 14.15 6.59
C LEU A 356 -6.62 14.10 5.59
N ALA A 357 -6.35 14.37 4.31
CA ALA A 357 -7.35 14.29 3.26
C ALA A 357 -7.89 12.86 3.04
N ASP A 358 -7.06 11.83 3.23
CA ASP A 358 -7.51 10.43 3.14
C ASP A 358 -8.44 10.12 4.32
N GLN A 359 -8.06 10.54 5.53
CA GLN A 359 -8.88 10.32 6.72
C GLN A 359 -10.22 11.07 6.64
N ALA A 360 -10.21 12.32 6.15
CA ALA A 360 -11.44 13.08 5.90
C ALA A 360 -12.34 12.38 4.86
N THR A 361 -11.75 11.77 3.82
CA THR A 361 -12.48 10.98 2.82
C THR A 361 -13.13 9.74 3.44
N VAL A 362 -12.41 9.04 4.33
CA VAL A 362 -12.95 7.89 5.07
C VAL A 362 -14.12 8.31 5.95
N ILE A 363 -13.97 9.38 6.75
CA ILE A 363 -15.06 9.92 7.58
C ILE A 363 -16.29 10.22 6.70
N ALA A 364 -16.11 10.89 5.57
CA ALA A 364 -17.21 11.21 4.66
C ALA A 364 -17.91 9.95 4.11
N LYS A 365 -17.14 8.91 3.73
CA LYS A 365 -17.69 7.62 3.29
C LYS A 365 -18.46 6.91 4.39
N THR A 366 -17.97 6.97 5.63
CA THR A 366 -18.64 6.39 6.80
C THR A 366 -19.95 7.10 7.11
N VAL A 367 -19.96 8.43 7.15
CA VAL A 367 -21.19 9.22 7.37
C VAL A 367 -22.21 8.98 6.25
N ALA A 368 -21.76 8.79 5.00
CA ALA A 368 -22.63 8.45 3.88
C ALA A 368 -23.16 7.00 3.90
N GLY A 369 -22.64 6.14 4.78
CA GLY A 369 -22.97 4.72 4.83
C GLY A 369 -22.36 3.90 3.68
N ASP A 370 -21.43 4.47 2.91
CA ASP A 370 -20.71 3.77 1.83
C ASP A 370 -19.57 2.88 2.37
N LEU A 371 -19.19 3.04 3.65
CA LEU A 371 -18.18 2.25 4.34
C LEU A 371 -18.61 1.99 5.79
N SER A 372 -18.45 0.76 6.27
CA SER A 372 -18.66 0.41 7.68
C SER A 372 -17.34 0.04 8.37
N PRO A 373 -16.69 0.98 9.09
CA PRO A 373 -15.44 0.70 9.81
C PRO A 373 -15.60 -0.36 10.92
N ASN A 374 -16.76 -0.36 11.57
CA ASN A 374 -17.09 -1.21 12.72
C ASN A 374 -16.99 -2.72 12.47
N ARG A 375 -17.08 -3.16 11.21
CA ARG A 375 -16.96 -4.58 10.83
C ARG A 375 -15.63 -5.20 11.28
N SER A 376 -14.58 -4.38 11.42
CA SER A 376 -13.26 -4.84 11.85
C SER A 376 -13.10 -4.99 13.37
N VAL A 377 -14.07 -4.57 14.20
CA VAL A 377 -14.00 -4.71 15.66
C VAL A 377 -14.10 -6.18 16.04
N ALA A 378 -13.10 -6.70 16.74
CA ALA A 378 -13.09 -8.08 17.23
C ALA A 378 -13.09 -8.18 18.76
N ALA A 379 -12.57 -7.16 19.44
CA ALA A 379 -12.53 -7.10 20.89
C ALA A 379 -12.64 -5.66 21.40
N VAL A 380 -13.18 -5.52 22.61
CA VAL A 380 -13.35 -4.25 23.30
C VAL A 380 -12.78 -4.32 24.72
N GLY A 381 -12.33 -3.19 25.25
CA GLY A 381 -11.82 -3.07 26.62
C GLY A 381 -11.90 -1.63 27.13
N GLY A 382 -11.94 -1.46 28.45
CA GLY A 382 -11.80 -0.16 29.10
C GLY A 382 -10.34 0.26 29.25
N MET A 383 -10.09 1.40 29.91
CA MET A 383 -8.74 1.94 30.07
C MET A 383 -7.78 0.97 30.77
N GLU A 384 -8.24 0.20 31.77
CA GLU A 384 -7.41 -0.77 32.49
C GLU A 384 -6.99 -1.97 31.62
N ALA A 385 -7.71 -2.22 30.52
CA ALA A 385 -7.42 -3.30 29.58
C ALA A 385 -6.36 -2.93 28.54
N ALA A 386 -5.84 -1.69 28.53
CA ALA A 386 -4.91 -1.22 27.50
C ALA A 386 -3.66 -2.11 27.35
N ARG A 387 -3.03 -2.50 28.47
CA ARG A 387 -1.87 -3.40 28.48
C ARG A 387 -2.21 -4.75 27.86
N ASP A 388 -3.31 -5.35 28.31
CA ASP A 388 -3.76 -6.65 27.84
C ASP A 388 -4.14 -6.61 26.35
N GLY A 389 -4.64 -5.46 25.87
CA GLY A 389 -4.94 -5.21 24.46
C GLY A 389 -3.69 -5.20 23.59
N VAL A 390 -2.59 -4.57 24.05
CA VAL A 390 -1.30 -4.61 23.36
C VAL A 390 -0.73 -6.03 23.34
N GLU A 391 -0.80 -6.75 24.46
CA GLU A 391 -0.35 -8.15 24.56
C GLU A 391 -1.17 -9.06 23.62
N ALA A 392 -2.49 -8.87 23.56
CA ALA A 392 -3.37 -9.59 22.63
C ALA A 392 -3.04 -9.33 21.16
N MET A 393 -2.66 -8.09 20.82
CA MET A 393 -2.25 -7.72 19.47
C MET A 393 -0.94 -8.42 19.07
N MET A 394 0.05 -8.44 19.97
CA MET A 394 1.33 -9.13 19.74
C MET A 394 1.16 -10.64 19.57
N GLU A 395 0.27 -11.26 20.35
CA GLU A 395 -0.07 -12.68 20.24
C GLU A 395 -0.99 -12.99 19.06
N GLY A 396 -1.60 -11.96 18.45
CA GLY A 396 -2.59 -12.16 17.41
C GLY A 396 -3.86 -12.86 17.91
N ARG A 397 -4.25 -12.64 19.17
CA ARG A 397 -5.32 -13.36 19.87
C ARG A 397 -6.71 -13.13 19.24
N TYR A 398 -6.94 -11.96 18.67
CA TYR A 398 -8.20 -11.61 18.01
C TYR A 398 -7.99 -11.44 16.50
N PRO A 399 -8.95 -11.84 15.67
CA PRO A 399 -8.83 -11.77 14.21
C PRO A 399 -8.95 -10.35 13.66
N GLY A 400 -9.53 -9.41 14.42
CA GLY A 400 -9.74 -8.02 14.03
C GLY A 400 -9.10 -7.01 14.99
N LYS A 401 -9.60 -5.78 14.96
CA LYS A 401 -9.15 -4.67 15.79
C LYS A 401 -9.62 -4.82 17.23
N VAL A 402 -8.72 -4.48 18.15
CA VAL A 402 -9.02 -4.29 19.57
C VAL A 402 -9.30 -2.81 19.78
N VAL A 403 -10.47 -2.47 20.31
CA VAL A 403 -10.85 -1.09 20.64
C VAL A 403 -10.78 -0.89 22.15
N ILE A 404 -9.99 0.09 22.58
CA ILE A 404 -9.92 0.51 23.97
C ILE A 404 -10.72 1.80 24.11
N PHE A 405 -11.65 1.83 25.06
CA PHE A 405 -12.44 3.01 25.42
C PHE A 405 -11.84 3.67 26.66
N PRO A 406 -10.99 4.71 26.52
CA PRO A 406 -10.28 5.30 27.66
C PRO A 406 -11.23 5.94 28.69
N GLN A 407 -12.43 6.33 28.25
CA GLN A 407 -13.47 6.91 29.09
C GLN A 407 -14.24 5.86 29.92
N ILE A 408 -14.04 4.57 29.66
CA ILE A 408 -14.69 3.47 30.39
C ILE A 408 -13.70 2.82 31.36
N SER A 409 -14.11 2.68 32.62
CA SER A 409 -13.39 1.95 33.66
C SER A 409 -14.09 0.62 33.99
N GLY A 410 -13.32 -0.41 34.34
CA GLY A 410 -13.85 -1.69 34.84
C GLY A 410 -14.35 -2.65 33.76
N LEU A 411 -14.24 -2.29 32.48
CA LEU A 411 -14.49 -3.19 31.36
C LEU A 411 -13.22 -4.01 31.06
N PRO A 412 -13.18 -5.32 31.36
CA PRO A 412 -12.02 -6.15 31.01
C PRO A 412 -11.93 -6.34 29.50
N LEU A 413 -10.74 -6.70 28.99
CA LEU A 413 -10.59 -7.08 27.59
C LEU A 413 -11.43 -8.32 27.27
N MET A 414 -12.24 -8.26 26.21
CA MET A 414 -13.02 -9.40 25.74
C MET A 414 -13.32 -9.33 24.25
N SER A 415 -13.46 -10.48 23.62
CA SER A 415 -14.00 -10.60 22.25
C SER A 415 -15.49 -10.29 22.20
N LEU A 416 -16.00 -9.97 21.00
CA LEU A 416 -17.44 -9.83 20.77
C LEU A 416 -18.21 -11.15 21.03
N ALA A 417 -17.56 -12.31 20.86
CA ALA A 417 -18.14 -13.60 21.22
C ALA A 417 -18.31 -13.76 22.74
N GLU A 418 -17.32 -13.33 23.54
CA GLU A 418 -17.40 -13.34 25.00
C GLU A 418 -18.39 -12.30 25.54
N LEU A 419 -18.53 -11.17 24.83
CA LEU A 419 -19.48 -10.10 25.16
C LEU A 419 -20.92 -10.64 25.26
N LYS A 420 -21.31 -11.57 24.38
CA LYS A 420 -22.63 -12.22 24.41
C LYS A 420 -22.95 -12.89 25.74
N ASN A 421 -21.96 -13.50 26.36
CA ASN A 421 -22.14 -14.25 27.60
C ASN A 421 -22.07 -13.34 28.83
N LYS A 422 -21.21 -12.31 28.79
CA LYS A 422 -20.98 -11.42 29.94
C LYS A 422 -21.94 -10.23 29.99
N PHE A 423 -22.33 -9.70 28.83
CA PHE A 423 -23.15 -8.48 28.68
C PHE A 423 -24.23 -8.70 27.61
N PRO A 424 -25.23 -9.57 27.86
CA PRO A 424 -26.24 -9.93 26.86
C PRO A 424 -27.03 -8.73 26.34
N ALA A 425 -27.33 -7.74 27.20
CA ALA A 425 -28.04 -6.52 26.79
C ALA A 425 -27.26 -5.68 25.77
N VAL A 426 -25.93 -5.66 25.86
CA VAL A 426 -25.06 -5.01 24.86
C VAL A 426 -25.02 -5.84 23.59
N ALA A 427 -24.89 -7.16 23.73
CA ALA A 427 -24.82 -8.08 22.60
C ALA A 427 -26.10 -8.13 21.75
N GLU A 428 -27.28 -7.92 22.35
CA GLU A 428 -28.56 -7.78 21.63
C GLU A 428 -28.58 -6.61 20.64
N LYS A 429 -27.66 -5.66 20.78
CA LYS A 429 -27.55 -4.49 19.91
C LYS A 429 -26.52 -4.66 18.80
N LEU A 430 -25.76 -5.78 18.78
CA LEU A 430 -24.85 -6.07 17.68
C LEU A 430 -25.61 -6.26 16.37
N GLY A 431 -24.95 -5.91 15.28
CA GLY A 431 -25.47 -6.07 13.93
C GLY A 431 -25.44 -7.53 13.47
N SER A 432 -25.89 -7.74 12.23
CA SER A 432 -25.81 -9.06 11.59
C SER A 432 -24.37 -9.58 11.57
N GLY A 433 -24.16 -10.83 12.00
CA GLY A 433 -22.83 -11.43 12.07
C GLY A 433 -21.97 -10.88 13.20
N ASP A 434 -22.60 -10.43 14.29
CA ASP A 434 -21.94 -9.91 15.50
C ASP A 434 -21.08 -8.66 15.26
N VAL A 435 -21.41 -7.90 14.22
CA VAL A 435 -20.71 -6.64 13.90
C VAL A 435 -21.02 -5.58 14.95
N TRP A 436 -20.00 -4.83 15.37
CA TRP A 436 -20.17 -3.69 16.28
C TRP A 436 -21.07 -2.61 15.68
N THR A 437 -21.85 -1.94 16.52
CA THR A 437 -22.82 -0.91 16.11
C THR A 437 -22.80 0.26 17.09
N ALA A 438 -23.31 1.41 16.65
CA ALA A 438 -23.51 2.56 17.54
C ALA A 438 -24.46 2.22 18.71
N GLU A 439 -25.47 1.38 18.48
CA GLU A 439 -26.39 0.95 19.53
C GLU A 439 -25.73 0.03 20.56
N ALA A 440 -24.84 -0.86 20.13
CA ALA A 440 -24.04 -1.69 21.03
C ALA A 440 -23.08 -0.84 21.85
N GLU A 441 -22.46 0.16 21.22
CA GLU A 441 -21.59 1.10 21.92
C GLU A 441 -22.35 1.93 22.96
N ALA A 442 -23.51 2.48 22.61
CA ALA A 442 -24.35 3.23 23.54
C ALA A 442 -24.76 2.36 24.74
N ALA A 443 -25.21 1.13 24.50
CA ALA A 443 -25.56 0.20 25.57
C ALA A 443 -24.34 -0.18 26.46
N LEU A 444 -23.16 -0.32 25.86
CA LEU A 444 -21.92 -0.55 26.59
C LEU A 444 -21.60 0.66 27.48
N VAL A 445 -21.63 1.87 26.93
CA VAL A 445 -21.39 3.10 27.68
C VAL A 445 -22.40 3.22 28.81
N GLU A 446 -23.70 3.06 28.58
CA GLU A 446 -24.72 3.11 29.65
C GLU A 446 -24.48 2.08 30.76
N THR A 447 -23.94 0.91 30.43
CA THR A 447 -23.66 -0.16 31.40
C THR A 447 -22.50 0.19 32.33
N PHE A 448 -21.46 0.85 31.81
CA PHE A 448 -20.21 1.11 32.55
C PHE A 448 -20.02 2.56 32.98
N TRP A 449 -20.77 3.49 32.38
CA TRP A 449 -20.73 4.91 32.73
C TRP A 449 -21.48 5.14 34.03
N GLN A 450 -20.81 4.87 35.15
CA GLN A 450 -21.24 5.38 36.43
C GLN A 450 -20.82 6.84 36.48
N MET A 451 -21.78 7.78 36.41
CA MET A 451 -21.51 9.12 36.93
C MET A 451 -21.00 8.91 38.35
N GLU A 452 -19.76 9.29 38.63
CA GLU A 452 -19.35 9.51 40.01
C GLU A 452 -20.47 10.33 40.64
N GLN A 453 -21.23 9.72 41.55
CA GLN A 453 -22.00 10.52 42.47
C GLN A 453 -20.94 11.38 43.14
N ALA A 454 -20.94 12.66 42.82
CA ALA A 454 -20.19 13.64 43.55
C ALA A 454 -20.77 13.65 44.98
N GLU A 455 -20.38 12.66 45.78
CA GLU A 455 -20.44 12.72 47.23
C GLU A 455 -19.35 13.70 47.69
N HIS A 456 -19.55 14.97 47.32
CA HIS A 456 -19.12 16.07 48.17
C HIS A 456 -20.27 16.34 49.13
N ALA A 457 -20.30 15.58 50.21
CA ALA A 457 -21.05 15.85 51.43
C ALA A 457 -20.08 16.30 52.53
#